data_AF-A0A0U3HS00-F1
#
_entry.id   AF-A0A0U3HS00-F1
#
_cell.length_a   1.000
_cell.length_b   1.000
_cell.length_c   1.000
_cell.angle_alpha   90.00
_cell.angle_beta   90.00
_cell.angle_gamma   90.00
#
_symmetry.space_group_name_H-M   'P 1'
#
loop_
_entity.id
_entity.type
_entity.pdbx_description
1 polymer ?
#
loop_
_entity_poly.entity_id
_entity_poly.type
_entity_poly.pdbx_seq_one_letter_code
_entity_poly.pdbx_strand_id
1 'polypeptide(L)'
;MVTAESIAENLPVVIYADIYDAESESKYLKFIECVANGAVDKLSPQELSSFNKELQAFSEKVDQAMGNMELILQSGPPRPSTELIGFIKTLQPIIEGCEKKLGIRVEF
;
A
#
# COMPACT_ATOMS: atom_id res chain seq x y z
N MET A 1 16.62 -4.01 -8.49
CA MET A 1 16.42 -4.46 -7.11
C MET A 1 15.22 -3.69 -6.57
N VAL A 2 14.26 -4.35 -5.94
CA VAL A 2 13.11 -3.65 -5.33
C VAL A 2 13.60 -2.85 -4.13
N THR A 3 13.17 -1.60 -4.02
CA THR A 3 13.58 -0.69 -2.94
C THR A 3 12.36 -0.32 -2.07
N ALA A 4 12.61 0.20 -0.88
CA ALA A 4 11.53 0.75 -0.05
C ALA A 4 10.80 1.89 -0.79
N GLU A 5 11.52 2.71 -1.57
CA GLU A 5 10.93 3.80 -2.37
C GLU A 5 9.92 3.27 -3.39
N SER A 6 10.25 2.23 -4.16
CA SER A 6 9.32 1.69 -5.18
C SER A 6 8.06 1.08 -4.56
N ILE A 7 8.17 0.53 -3.36
CA ILE A 7 7.04 0.01 -2.59
C ILE A 7 6.21 1.17 -2.05
N ALA A 8 6.86 2.20 -1.47
CA ALA A 8 6.21 3.37 -0.89
C ALA A 8 5.40 4.16 -1.93
N GLU A 9 5.85 4.20 -3.18
CA GLU A 9 5.11 4.84 -4.29
C GLU A 9 3.72 4.24 -4.51
N ASN A 10 3.58 2.92 -4.38
CA ASN A 10 2.35 2.20 -4.72
C ASN A 10 1.53 1.79 -3.48
N LEU A 11 2.11 1.82 -2.28
CA LEU A 11 1.42 1.44 -1.05
C LEU A 11 0.12 2.26 -0.77
N PRO A 12 0.05 3.58 -1.04
CA PRO A 12 -1.13 4.40 -0.77
C PRO A 12 -2.40 3.98 -1.52
N VAL A 13 -2.28 3.23 -2.63
CA VAL A 13 -3.46 2.72 -3.35
C VAL A 13 -4.11 1.53 -2.63
N VAL A 14 -3.42 0.99 -1.61
CA VAL A 14 -3.83 -0.18 -0.85
C VAL A 14 -4.16 0.17 0.60
N ILE A 15 -3.29 0.93 1.26
CA ILE A 15 -3.46 1.32 2.65
C ILE A 15 -3.77 2.81 2.67
N TYR A 16 -4.87 3.23 3.28
CA TYR A 16 -5.29 4.62 3.33
C TYR A 16 -5.47 5.12 4.76
N ALA A 17 -5.37 6.44 4.94
CA ALA A 17 -5.65 7.11 6.20
C ALA A 17 -6.48 8.37 5.95
N ASP A 18 -7.25 8.80 6.95
CA ASP A 18 -7.91 10.11 6.90
C ASP A 18 -6.88 11.23 7.01
N ILE A 19 -6.72 12.00 5.94
CA ILE A 19 -5.82 13.17 5.87
C ILE A 19 -6.67 14.43 5.89
N TYR A 20 -6.49 15.26 6.93
CA TYR A 20 -7.31 16.45 7.17
C TYR A 20 -6.47 17.73 7.36
N ASP A 21 -5.17 17.61 7.57
CA ASP A 21 -4.22 18.72 7.71
C ASP A 21 -2.79 18.29 7.31
N ALA A 22 -1.87 19.26 7.31
CA ALA A 22 -0.47 18.99 6.95
C ALA A 22 0.26 18.06 7.95
N GLU A 23 -0.19 17.98 9.20
CA GLU A 23 0.41 17.09 10.21
C GLU A 23 0.03 15.63 9.93
N SER A 24 -1.25 15.37 9.69
CA SER A 24 -1.79 14.06 9.30
C SER A 24 -1.21 13.59 7.98
N GLU A 25 -1.04 14.47 6.99
CA GLU A 25 -0.34 14.18 5.74
C GLU A 25 1.12 13.77 6.00
N SER A 26 1.87 14.54 6.81
CA SER A 26 3.26 14.21 7.14
C SER A 26 3.39 12.87 7.89
N LYS A 27 2.46 12.58 8.82
CA LYS A 27 2.41 11.30 9.53
C LYS A 27 2.13 10.14 8.58
N TYR A 28 1.23 10.35 7.62
CA TYR A 28 0.88 9.34 6.64
C TYR A 28 2.05 9.02 5.71
N LEU A 29 2.76 10.02 5.17
CA LEU A 29 3.95 9.78 4.35
C LEU A 29 5.04 9.00 5.12
N LYS A 30 5.31 9.39 6.38
CA LYS A 30 6.22 8.65 7.26
C LYS A 30 5.75 7.23 7.56
N PHE A 31 4.43 7.02 7.63
CA PHE A 31 3.84 5.71 7.83
C PHE A 31 4.09 4.80 6.62
N ILE A 32 3.85 5.32 5.42
CA ILE A 32 4.10 4.59 4.17
C ILE A 32 5.59 4.19 4.06
N GLU A 33 6.50 5.13 4.34
CA GLU A 33 7.95 4.84 4.39
C GLU A 33 8.28 3.78 5.46
N CYS A 34 7.68 3.86 6.64
CA CYS A 34 7.89 2.90 7.73
C CYS A 34 7.49 1.48 7.33
N VAL A 35 6.32 1.31 6.71
CA VAL A 35 5.84 0.00 6.24
C VAL A 35 6.69 -0.51 5.08
N ALA A 36 7.07 0.35 4.14
CA ALA A 36 7.91 -0.03 3.01
C ALA A 36 9.29 -0.54 3.44
N ASN A 37 9.95 0.15 4.39
CA ASN A 37 11.20 -0.33 4.97
C ASN A 37 11.00 -1.65 5.74
N GLY A 38 9.94 -1.75 6.53
CA GLY A 38 9.61 -3.00 7.22
C GLY A 38 9.36 -4.17 6.26
N ALA A 39 8.76 -3.93 5.09
CA ALA A 39 8.58 -4.95 4.07
C ALA A 39 9.91 -5.43 3.49
N VAL A 40 10.85 -4.51 3.21
CA VAL A 40 12.22 -4.84 2.76
C VAL A 40 12.96 -5.69 3.80
N ASP A 41 12.81 -5.37 5.08
CA ASP A 41 13.48 -6.11 6.16
C ASP A 41 12.84 -7.48 6.44
N LYS A 42 11.52 -7.61 6.20
CA LYS A 42 10.74 -8.78 6.59
C LYS A 42 10.65 -9.85 5.49
N LEU A 43 10.50 -9.43 4.24
CA LEU A 43 10.24 -10.33 3.11
C LEU A 43 11.55 -10.82 2.50
N SER A 44 11.58 -12.07 2.05
CA SER A 44 12.71 -12.54 1.23
C SER A 44 12.77 -11.76 -0.09
N PRO A 45 13.93 -11.73 -0.79
CA PRO A 45 14.04 -11.03 -2.06
C PRO A 45 13.02 -11.46 -3.13
N GLN A 46 12.62 -12.74 -3.13
CA GLN A 46 11.61 -13.26 -4.04
C GLN A 46 10.20 -12.77 -3.66
N GLU A 47 9.85 -12.85 -2.37
CA GLU A 47 8.56 -12.35 -1.86
C GLU A 47 8.44 -10.84 -2.06
N LEU A 48 9.50 -10.08 -1.80
CA LEU A 48 9.55 -8.64 -2.00
C LEU A 48 9.32 -8.28 -3.48
N SER A 49 9.91 -9.06 -4.40
CA SER A 49 9.69 -8.89 -5.84
C SER A 49 8.24 -9.18 -6.24
N SER A 50 7.64 -10.25 -5.71
CA SER A 50 6.23 -10.56 -5.96
C SER A 50 5.31 -9.50 -5.39
N PHE A 51 5.55 -9.07 -4.15
CA PHE A 51 4.77 -8.04 -3.48
C PHE A 51 4.78 -6.72 -4.25
N ASN A 52 5.96 -6.24 -4.66
CA ASN A 52 6.06 -5.00 -5.45
C ASN A 52 5.35 -5.12 -6.81
N LYS A 53 5.42 -6.28 -7.46
CA LYS A 53 4.71 -6.53 -8.72
C LYS A 53 3.20 -6.50 -8.55
N GLU A 54 2.68 -7.15 -7.50
CA GLU A 54 1.25 -7.15 -7.20
C GLU A 54 0.72 -5.76 -6.82
N LEU A 55 1.52 -4.98 -6.06
CA LEU A 55 1.23 -3.57 -5.78
C LEU A 55 1.14 -2.72 -7.05
N GLN A 56 2.15 -2.79 -7.92
CA GLN A 56 2.17 -2.06 -9.19
C GLN A 56 0.98 -2.44 -10.08
N ALA A 57 0.73 -3.75 -10.24
CA ALA A 57 -0.40 -4.23 -11.03
C ALA A 57 -1.76 -3.78 -10.48
N PHE A 58 -1.88 -3.60 -9.16
CA PHE A 58 -3.08 -3.05 -8.56
C PHE A 58 -3.17 -1.53 -8.74
N SER A 59 -2.08 -0.80 -8.56
CA SER A 59 -2.01 0.65 -8.82
C SER A 59 -2.43 0.99 -10.25
N GLU A 60 -1.89 0.27 -11.25
CA GLU A 60 -2.26 0.46 -12.66
C GLU A 60 -3.76 0.26 -12.90
N LYS A 61 -4.38 -0.72 -12.24
CA LYS A 61 -5.84 -0.95 -12.33
C LYS A 61 -6.63 0.19 -11.69
N VAL A 62 -6.16 0.72 -10.56
CA VAL A 62 -6.78 1.87 -9.90
C VAL A 62 -6.69 3.11 -10.78
N ASP A 63 -5.52 3.39 -11.35
CA ASP A 63 -5.31 4.52 -12.26
C ASP A 63 -6.20 4.43 -13.51
N GLN A 64 -6.29 3.24 -14.11
CA GLN A 64 -7.19 3.00 -15.25
C GLN A 64 -8.66 3.21 -14.89
N ALA A 65 -9.08 2.75 -13.72
CA ALA A 65 -10.45 2.90 -13.25
C ALA A 65 -10.79 4.37 -12.94
N MET A 66 -9.88 5.10 -12.29
CA MET A 66 -10.04 6.54 -12.04
C MET A 66 -10.09 7.35 -13.33
N GLY A 67 -9.31 6.96 -14.35
CA GLY A 67 -9.33 7.58 -15.68
C GLY A 67 -10.54 7.23 -16.54
N ASN A 68 -11.32 6.20 -16.16
CA ASN A 68 -12.46 5.73 -16.95
C ASN A 68 -13.59 5.18 -16.06
N MET A 69 -14.48 6.09 -15.63
CA MET A 69 -15.64 5.74 -14.78
C MET A 69 -16.59 4.72 -15.41
N GLU A 70 -16.67 4.61 -16.75
CA GLU A 70 -17.51 3.57 -17.39
C GLU A 70 -17.01 2.15 -17.05
N LEU A 71 -15.70 1.96 -16.92
CA LEU A 71 -15.13 0.67 -16.50
C LEU A 71 -15.56 0.31 -15.07
N ILE A 72 -15.61 1.28 -14.16
CA ILE A 72 -16.07 1.07 -12.78
C ILE A 72 -17.55 0.69 -12.77
N LEU A 73 -18.39 1.35 -13.59
CA LEU A 73 -19.82 1.06 -13.66
C LEU A 73 -20.11 -0.35 -14.19
N GLN A 74 -19.28 -0.85 -15.11
CA GLN A 74 -19.44 -2.17 -15.71
C GLN A 74 -18.80 -3.31 -14.89
N SER A 75 -17.61 -3.07 -14.34
CA SER A 75 -16.77 -4.12 -13.73
C SER A 75 -16.68 -4.01 -12.21
N GLY A 76 -17.22 -2.94 -11.62
CA GLY A 76 -17.04 -2.60 -10.21
C GLY A 76 -15.69 -1.92 -9.93
N PRO A 77 -15.47 -1.49 -8.68
CA PRO A 77 -14.19 -0.93 -8.27
C PRO A 77 -13.08 -2.00 -8.36
N PRO A 78 -11.84 -1.61 -8.70
CA PRO A 78 -10.69 -2.50 -8.66
C PRO A 78 -10.58 -3.21 -7.31
N ARG A 79 -10.27 -4.50 -7.35
CA ARG A 79 -10.02 -5.29 -6.14
C ARG A 79 -8.57 -5.79 -6.13
N PRO A 80 -7.90 -5.76 -4.96
CA PRO A 80 -6.58 -6.34 -4.83
C PRO A 80 -6.64 -7.85 -5.07
N SER A 81 -5.54 -8.43 -5.55
CA SER A 81 -5.42 -9.89 -5.70
C SER A 81 -5.37 -10.58 -4.34
N THR A 82 -5.70 -11.88 -4.29
CA THR A 82 -5.56 -12.69 -3.08
C THR A 82 -4.12 -12.72 -2.58
N GLU A 83 -3.15 -12.67 -3.51
CA GLU A 83 -1.72 -12.64 -3.19
C GLU A 83 -1.34 -11.31 -2.52
N LEU A 84 -1.79 -10.17 -3.07
CA LEU A 84 -1.59 -8.86 -2.47
C LEU A 84 -2.19 -8.79 -1.05
N ILE A 85 -3.44 -9.28 -0.88
CA ILE A 85 -4.08 -9.40 0.44
C ILE A 85 -3.24 -10.25 1.39
N GLY A 86 -2.65 -11.35 0.90
CA GLY A 86 -1.78 -12.22 1.69
C GLY A 86 -0.52 -11.50 2.19
N PHE A 87 0.12 -10.68 1.34
CA PHE A 87 1.25 -9.88 1.74
C PHE A 87 0.88 -8.81 2.78
N ILE A 88 -0.23 -8.09 2.59
CA ILE A 88 -0.70 -7.09 3.56
C ILE A 88 -0.95 -7.73 4.93
N LYS A 89 -1.61 -8.90 4.97
CA LYS A 89 -1.80 -9.66 6.21
C LYS A 89 -0.47 -10.09 6.86
N THR A 90 0.51 -10.47 6.06
CA THR A 90 1.85 -10.83 6.56
C THR A 90 2.57 -9.63 7.16
N LEU A 91 2.37 -8.44 6.58
CA LEU A 91 2.93 -7.17 7.05
C LEU A 91 2.11 -6.52 8.17
N GLN A 92 0.96 -7.09 8.56
CA GLN A 92 0.07 -6.49 9.55
C GLN A 92 0.76 -6.12 10.88
N PRO A 93 1.65 -6.95 11.48
CA PRO A 93 2.37 -6.55 12.68
C PRO A 93 3.29 -5.32 12.49
N ILE A 94 3.81 -5.13 11.28
CA ILE A 94 4.63 -3.96 10.92
C ILE A 94 3.73 -2.74 10.76
N ILE A 95 2.60 -2.90 10.07
CA ILE A 95 1.58 -1.85 9.91
C ILE A 95 1.13 -1.32 11.28
N GLU A 96 0.70 -2.21 12.18
CA GLU A 96 0.27 -1.85 13.54
C GLU A 96 1.41 -1.18 14.36
N GLY A 97 2.65 -1.65 14.17
CA GLY A 97 3.83 -1.05 14.77
C GLY A 97 4.08 0.38 14.28
N CYS A 98 3.96 0.62 12.98
CA CYS A 98 4.12 1.94 12.35
C CYS A 98 2.98 2.89 12.74
N GLU A 99 1.73 2.41 12.77
CA GLU A 99 0.56 3.14 13.28
C GLU A 99 0.80 3.65 14.70
N LYS A 100 1.17 2.74 15.61
CA LYS A 100 1.45 3.07 17.01
C LYS A 100 2.60 4.06 17.16
N LYS A 101 3.67 3.89 16.36
CA LYS A 101 4.86 4.74 16.41
C LYS A 101 4.55 6.17 15.96
N LEU A 102 3.66 6.35 14.99
CA LEU A 102 3.38 7.63 14.36
C LEU A 102 2.08 8.28 14.86
N GLY A 103 1.29 7.55 15.65
CA GLY A 103 0.00 8.03 16.14
C GLY A 103 -0.99 8.27 15.00
N ILE A 104 -1.00 7.37 14.01
CA ILE A 104 -1.92 7.38 12.87
C ILE A 104 -2.74 6.09 12.88
N ARG A 105 -3.94 6.14 12.30
CA ARG A 105 -4.77 4.97 12.03
C ARG A 105 -4.96 4.84 10.52
N VAL A 106 -4.82 3.63 10.01
CA VAL A 106 -4.98 3.31 8.60
C VAL A 106 -5.99 2.19 8.40
N GLU A 107 -6.46 2.05 7.17
CA GLU A 107 -7.40 1.03 6.73
C GLU A 107 -6.91 0.36 5.45
N PHE A 108 -7.36 -0.88 5.24
CA PHE A 108 -7.09 -1.73 4.07
C PHE A 108 -8.40 -2.33 3.56
#